data_AF-A0A2W1JGZ4-F1
#
_entry.id   AF-A0A2W1JGZ4-F1
#
_cell.length_a   1.000
_cell.length_b   1.000
_cell.length_c   1.000
_cell.angle_alpha   90.00
_cell.angle_beta   90.00
_cell.angle_gamma   90.00
#
_symmetry.space_group_name_H-M   'P 1'
#
loop_
_entity.id
_entity.type
_entity.pdbx_description
1 polymer ?
#
loop_
_entity_poly.entity_id
_entity_poly.type
_entity_poly.pdbx_seq_one_letter_code
_entity_poly.pdbx_strand_id
1 'polypeptide(L)'
;MLALEALDLNASENMLASIQELQLQPVIQNRVTLWKLRNTNPLRRYSRRSRSLSLSEAKALVAIACNLARQQTATIRQLLLVQEQLQSQQLSPNHNIQLANYCERFRAHFRSRMNSNRSAVAAYKDNERLDELALDLLGQVLFCTGTAGIHRFWSSLFDGEVA
;
A
#
# COMPACT_ATOMS: atom_id res chain seq x y z
N MET A 1 -1.78 0.42 1.52
CA MET A 1 -2.45 0.38 0.20
C MET A 1 -1.90 1.37 -0.83
N LEU A 2 -1.34 2.53 -0.47
CA LEU A 2 -0.80 3.47 -1.48
C LEU A 2 0.25 2.83 -2.41
N ALA A 3 1.12 1.97 -1.87
CA ALA A 3 2.09 1.22 -2.66
C ALA A 3 1.43 0.32 -3.73
N LEU A 4 0.36 -0.40 -3.39
CA LEU A 4 -0.40 -1.21 -4.35
C LEU A 4 -1.10 -0.35 -5.41
N GLU A 5 -1.62 0.81 -5.01
CA GLU A 5 -2.28 1.75 -5.94
C GLU A 5 -1.29 2.42 -6.90
N ALA A 6 -0.03 2.60 -6.48
CA ALA A 6 1.02 3.10 -7.35
C ALA A 6 1.46 2.06 -8.40
N LEU A 7 1.14 0.77 -8.22
CA LEU A 7 1.42 -0.26 -9.23
C LEU A 7 0.40 -0.23 -10.38
N ASP A 8 -0.89 -0.02 -10.07
CA ASP A 8 -1.96 -0.11 -11.07
C ASP A 8 -2.92 1.10 -11.02
N LEU A 9 -3.12 1.76 -12.16
CA LEU A 9 -4.02 2.91 -12.28
C LEU A 9 -5.47 2.50 -12.01
N ASN A 10 -5.80 1.22 -12.26
CA ASN A 10 -7.10 0.62 -12.01
C ASN A 10 -7.21 0.00 -10.61
N ALA A 11 -6.25 0.24 -9.71
CA ALA A 11 -6.23 -0.39 -8.38
C ALA A 11 -7.53 -0.17 -7.59
N SER A 12 -8.22 0.95 -7.76
CA SER A 12 -9.52 1.18 -7.10
C SER A 12 -10.63 0.27 -7.63
N GLU A 13 -10.64 -0.04 -8.93
CA GLU A 13 -11.58 -0.99 -9.52
C GLU A 13 -11.21 -2.43 -9.15
N ASN A 14 -9.92 -2.77 -9.17
CA ASN A 14 -9.46 -4.10 -8.76
C ASN A 14 -9.75 -4.37 -7.26
N MET A 15 -9.74 -3.33 -6.41
CA MET A 15 -10.21 -3.46 -5.02
C MET A 15 -11.70 -3.84 -4.95
N LEU A 16 -12.53 -3.26 -5.81
CA LEU A 16 -13.97 -3.59 -5.86
C LEU A 16 -14.21 -4.97 -6.44
N ALA A 17 -13.45 -5.36 -7.48
CA ALA A 17 -13.46 -6.73 -7.99
C ALA A 17 -13.05 -7.73 -6.89
N SER A 18 -11.99 -7.42 -6.13
CA SER A 18 -11.53 -8.25 -5.01
C SER A 18 -12.59 -8.42 -3.93
N ILE A 19 -13.42 -7.41 -3.67
CA ILE A 19 -14.55 -7.54 -2.73
C ILE A 19 -15.56 -8.59 -3.23
N GLN A 20 -15.81 -8.64 -4.54
CA GLN A 20 -16.71 -9.62 -5.13
C GLN A 20 -16.11 -11.03 -5.12
N GLU A 21 -14.87 -11.16 -5.59
CA GLU A 21 -14.12 -12.42 -5.66
C GLU A 21 -14.00 -13.08 -4.29
N LEU A 22 -13.72 -12.30 -3.25
CA LEU A 22 -13.51 -12.78 -1.88
C LEU A 22 -14.80 -12.83 -1.05
N GLN A 23 -15.96 -12.55 -1.65
CA GLN A 23 -17.26 -12.54 -0.97
C GLN A 23 -17.31 -11.62 0.26
N LEU A 24 -16.67 -10.46 0.18
CA LEU A 24 -16.54 -9.50 1.30
C LEU A 24 -17.69 -8.49 1.38
N GLN A 25 -18.72 -8.59 0.53
CA GLN A 25 -19.88 -7.69 0.50
C GLN A 25 -20.60 -7.56 1.85
N PRO A 26 -20.71 -8.61 2.69
CA PRO A 26 -21.31 -8.48 4.03
C PRO A 26 -20.56 -7.47 4.94
N VAL A 27 -19.26 -7.27 4.71
CA VAL A 27 -18.41 -6.32 5.45
C VAL A 27 -18.24 -5.01 4.70
N ILE A 28 -18.04 -5.07 3.38
CA ILE A 28 -17.77 -3.91 2.52
C ILE A 28 -18.80 -3.87 1.40
N GLN A 29 -19.91 -3.19 1.67
CA GLN A 29 -21.09 -3.20 0.80
C GLN A 29 -20.89 -2.48 -0.54
N ASN A 30 -20.07 -1.43 -0.57
CA ASN A 30 -19.93 -0.57 -1.75
C ASN A 30 -18.63 0.25 -1.71
N ARG A 31 -18.37 0.97 -2.82
CA ARG A 31 -17.21 1.88 -2.99
C ARG A 31 -17.10 2.92 -1.89
N VAL A 32 -18.23 3.49 -1.45
CA VAL A 32 -18.24 4.51 -0.38
C VAL A 32 -17.77 3.91 0.94
N THR A 33 -18.20 2.68 1.25
CA THR A 33 -17.78 1.95 2.45
C THR A 33 -16.28 1.65 2.38
N LEU A 34 -15.79 1.10 1.26
CA LEU A 34 -14.36 0.88 1.04
C LEU A 34 -13.54 2.17 1.23
N TRP A 35 -14.01 3.28 0.64
CA TRP A 35 -13.35 4.58 0.80
C TRP A 35 -13.36 5.04 2.26
N LYS A 36 -14.47 4.89 2.99
CA LYS A 36 -14.55 5.21 4.43
C LYS A 36 -13.55 4.40 5.25
N LEU A 37 -13.48 3.09 5.03
CA LEU A 37 -12.54 2.19 5.71
C LEU A 37 -11.09 2.57 5.42
N ARG A 38 -10.76 2.91 4.18
CA ARG A 38 -9.42 3.38 3.82
C ARG A 38 -9.05 4.72 4.47
N ASN A 39 -10.05 5.55 4.82
CA ASN A 39 -9.87 6.84 5.49
C ASN A 39 -9.79 6.76 7.03
N THR A 40 -9.76 5.58 7.62
CA THR A 40 -9.46 5.42 9.06
C THR A 40 -7.97 5.60 9.37
N ASN A 41 -7.08 5.58 8.35
CA ASN A 41 -5.66 5.83 8.54
C ASN A 41 -5.43 7.22 9.21
N PRO A 42 -4.76 7.29 10.38
CA PRO A 42 -4.59 8.53 11.15
C PRO A 42 -3.70 9.58 10.45
N LEU A 43 -2.85 9.14 9.51
CA LEU A 43 -1.95 9.99 8.73
C LEU A 43 -2.66 10.71 7.58
N ARG A 44 -3.87 10.28 7.21
CA ARG A 44 -4.63 10.91 6.11
C ARG A 44 -5.14 12.30 6.49
N ARG A 45 -5.23 13.17 5.48
CA ARG A 45 -5.75 14.54 5.59
C ARG A 45 -7.17 14.60 6.13
N TYR A 46 -8.04 13.73 5.61
CA TYR A 46 -9.44 13.62 6.03
C TYR A 46 -9.67 12.36 6.87
N SER A 47 -8.78 12.11 7.84
CA SER A 47 -8.91 10.96 8.73
C SER A 47 -10.14 11.09 9.63
N ARG A 48 -10.99 10.05 9.65
CA ARG A 48 -12.12 9.95 10.57
C ARG A 48 -11.65 9.44 11.92
N ARG A 49 -11.03 10.32 12.70
CA ARG A 49 -10.44 10.00 14.02
C ARG A 49 -11.41 9.35 15.02
N SER A 50 -12.72 9.48 14.83
CA SER A 50 -13.74 8.92 15.74
C SER A 50 -14.16 7.49 15.43
N ARG A 51 -13.69 6.87 14.33
CA ARG A 51 -14.05 5.49 13.97
C ARG A 51 -12.83 4.60 13.87
N SER A 52 -12.71 3.69 14.83
CA SER A 52 -11.81 2.54 14.73
C SER A 52 -12.35 1.51 13.75
N LEU A 53 -11.44 0.79 13.08
CA LEU A 53 -11.79 -0.37 12.27
C LEU A 53 -12.25 -1.51 13.18
N SER A 54 -13.32 -2.19 12.81
CA SER A 54 -13.64 -3.48 13.43
C SER A 54 -12.63 -4.55 13.00
N LEU A 55 -12.53 -5.64 13.77
CA LEU A 55 -11.67 -6.77 13.43
C LEU A 55 -12.00 -7.36 12.05
N SER A 56 -13.29 -7.46 11.71
CA SER A 56 -13.74 -7.98 10.41
C SER A 56 -13.40 -7.02 9.27
N GLU A 57 -13.55 -5.71 9.47
CA GLU A 57 -13.17 -4.69 8.50
C GLU A 57 -11.66 -4.70 8.25
N ALA A 58 -10.85 -4.78 9.30
CA ALA A 58 -9.40 -4.85 9.18
C ALA A 58 -8.96 -6.11 8.41
N LYS A 59 -9.52 -7.28 8.75
CA LYS A 59 -9.26 -8.54 8.02
C LYS A 59 -9.68 -8.46 6.56
N ALA A 60 -10.81 -7.83 6.24
CA ALA A 60 -11.26 -7.63 4.87
C ALA A 60 -10.27 -6.75 4.07
N LEU A 61 -9.74 -5.67 4.67
CA LEU A 61 -8.74 -4.82 4.02
C LEU A 61 -7.41 -5.57 3.79
N VAL A 62 -6.98 -6.41 4.74
CA VAL A 62 -5.80 -7.28 4.61
C VAL A 62 -5.99 -8.28 3.47
N ALA A 63 -7.16 -8.92 3.38
CA ALA A 63 -7.47 -9.86 2.32
C ALA A 63 -7.46 -9.19 0.93
N ILE A 64 -8.05 -8.00 0.79
CA ILE A 64 -8.01 -7.20 -0.44
C ILE A 64 -6.56 -6.84 -0.81
N ALA A 65 -5.77 -6.35 0.15
CA ALA A 65 -4.38 -5.99 -0.11
C ALA A 65 -3.55 -7.19 -0.58
N CYS A 66 -3.72 -8.36 0.04
CA CYS A 66 -3.04 -9.59 -0.39
C CYS A 66 -3.52 -10.06 -1.76
N ASN A 67 -4.82 -9.92 -2.08
CA ASN A 67 -5.34 -10.29 -3.40
C ASN A 67 -4.72 -9.45 -4.52
N LEU A 68 -4.66 -8.13 -4.32
CA LEU A 68 -4.01 -7.21 -5.25
C LEU A 68 -2.50 -7.48 -5.37
N ALA A 69 -1.83 -7.74 -4.26
CA ALA A 69 -0.41 -8.10 -4.28
C ALA A 69 -0.19 -9.36 -5.11
N ARG A 70 -1.03 -10.40 -4.94
CA ARG A 70 -0.97 -11.63 -5.73
C ARG A 70 -1.15 -11.38 -7.22
N GLN A 71 -2.14 -10.58 -7.61
CA GLN A 71 -2.38 -10.22 -9.01
C GLN A 71 -1.16 -9.50 -9.62
N GLN A 72 -0.45 -8.68 -8.84
CA GLN A 72 0.71 -7.90 -9.29
C GLN A 72 2.07 -8.57 -8.99
N THR A 73 2.11 -9.86 -8.65
CA THR A 73 3.34 -10.53 -8.17
C THR A 73 4.51 -10.41 -9.15
N ALA A 74 4.26 -10.60 -10.45
CA ALA A 74 5.28 -10.49 -11.48
C ALA A 74 5.89 -9.07 -11.52
N THR A 75 5.04 -8.05 -11.55
CA THR A 75 5.44 -6.64 -11.54
C THR A 75 6.22 -6.28 -10.28
N ILE A 76 5.75 -6.71 -9.10
CA ILE A 76 6.43 -6.45 -7.83
C ILE A 76 7.85 -7.03 -7.85
N ARG A 77 8.00 -8.31 -8.25
CA ARG A 77 9.32 -8.96 -8.33
C ARG A 77 10.23 -8.27 -9.33
N GLN A 78 9.71 -7.90 -10.49
CA GLN A 78 10.49 -7.23 -11.52
C GLN A 78 11.01 -5.87 -11.02
N LEU A 79 10.17 -5.05 -10.39
CA LEU A 79 10.57 -3.75 -9.84
C LEU A 79 11.63 -3.89 -8.73
N LEU A 80 11.50 -4.90 -7.86
CA LEU A 80 12.48 -5.17 -6.80
C LEU A 80 13.84 -5.63 -7.38
N LEU A 81 13.83 -6.48 -8.40
CA LEU A 81 15.07 -6.88 -9.09
C LEU A 81 15.77 -5.69 -9.75
N VAL A 82 15.00 -4.81 -10.40
CA VAL A 82 15.53 -3.57 -10.98
C VAL A 82 16.11 -2.65 -9.90
N GLN A 83 15.43 -2.52 -8.76
CA GLN A 83 15.93 -1.74 -7.64
C GLN A 83 17.28 -2.29 -7.13
N GLU A 84 17.37 -3.60 -6.92
CA GLU A 84 18.60 -4.25 -6.45
C GLU A 84 19.76 -4.04 -7.45
N GLN A 85 19.48 -4.17 -8.76
CA GLN A 85 20.46 -3.91 -9.80
C GLN A 85 20.96 -2.46 -9.79
N LEU A 86 20.06 -1.48 -9.66
CA LEU A 86 20.44 -0.06 -9.60
C LEU A 86 21.25 0.25 -8.33
N GLN A 87 20.86 -0.31 -7.18
CA GLN A 87 21.60 -0.16 -5.93
C GLN A 87 23.03 -0.70 -6.04
N SER A 88 23.23 -1.86 -6.69
CA SER A 88 24.57 -2.42 -6.92
C SER A 88 25.48 -1.51 -7.76
N GLN A 89 24.88 -0.65 -8.59
CA GLN A 89 25.56 0.31 -9.45
C GLN A 89 25.60 1.72 -8.85
N GLN A 90 25.09 1.90 -7.63
CA GLN A 90 24.94 3.21 -6.96
C GLN A 90 24.10 4.21 -7.78
N LEU A 91 23.14 3.70 -8.57
CA LEU A 91 22.25 4.50 -9.40
C LEU A 91 20.93 4.79 -8.70
N SER A 92 20.40 5.99 -8.92
CA SER A 92 19.07 6.40 -8.43
C SER A 92 17.94 5.62 -9.13
N PRO A 93 16.80 5.37 -8.47
CA PRO A 93 15.60 4.76 -9.06
C PRO A 93 15.12 5.42 -10.37
N ASN A 94 15.45 6.70 -10.58
CA ASN A 94 15.10 7.45 -11.79
C ASN A 94 15.78 6.93 -13.08
N HIS A 95 16.83 6.11 -12.97
CA HIS A 95 17.51 5.52 -14.14
C HIS A 95 16.71 4.42 -14.81
N ASN A 96 15.64 3.91 -14.19
CA ASN A 96 14.71 2.97 -14.80
C ASN A 96 13.32 3.58 -14.89
N ILE A 97 12.76 3.66 -16.11
CA ILE A 97 11.46 4.30 -16.38
C ILE A 97 10.33 3.68 -15.55
N GLN A 98 10.30 2.35 -15.41
CA GLN A 98 9.21 1.69 -14.68
C GLN A 98 9.26 1.98 -13.18
N LEU A 99 10.46 1.94 -12.60
CA LEU A 99 10.66 2.25 -11.18
C LEU A 99 10.43 3.75 -10.90
N ALA A 100 10.88 4.63 -11.80
CA ALA A 100 10.63 6.06 -11.72
C ALA A 100 9.12 6.38 -11.75
N ASN A 101 8.38 5.78 -12.69
CA ASN A 101 6.93 5.95 -12.81
C ASN A 101 6.19 5.44 -11.56
N TYR A 102 6.62 4.30 -11.01
CA TYR A 102 6.08 3.78 -9.75
C TYR A 102 6.27 4.78 -8.60
N CYS A 103 7.50 5.28 -8.43
CA CYS A 103 7.86 6.23 -7.38
C CYS A 103 7.12 7.56 -7.54
N GLU A 104 7.02 8.09 -8.77
CA GLU A 104 6.24 9.29 -9.07
C GLU A 104 4.75 9.13 -8.71
N ARG A 105 4.12 8.03 -9.13
CA ARG A 105 2.72 7.74 -8.79
C ARG A 105 2.52 7.61 -7.29
N PHE A 106 3.45 6.94 -6.60
CA PHE A 106 3.43 6.84 -5.14
C PHE A 106 3.52 8.23 -4.49
N ARG A 107 4.47 9.07 -4.89
CA ARG A 107 4.62 10.45 -4.41
C ARG A 107 3.34 11.26 -4.60
N ALA A 108 2.73 11.19 -5.78
CA ALA A 108 1.47 11.87 -6.08
C ALA A 108 0.32 11.39 -5.17
N HIS A 109 0.18 10.08 -4.98
CA HIS A 109 -0.83 9.50 -4.09
C HIS A 109 -0.59 9.85 -2.62
N PHE A 110 0.66 9.87 -2.17
CA PHE A 110 1.03 10.22 -0.81
C PHE A 110 0.73 11.69 -0.52
N ARG A 111 1.24 12.61 -1.36
CA ARG A 111 1.07 14.06 -1.20
C ARG A 111 -0.40 14.49 -1.27
N SER A 112 -1.20 13.86 -2.14
CA SER A 112 -2.63 14.19 -2.27
C SER A 112 -3.46 13.73 -1.07
N ARG A 113 -3.06 12.66 -0.37
CA ARG A 113 -3.92 12.01 0.65
C ARG A 113 -3.42 12.16 2.08
N MET A 114 -2.12 12.30 2.30
CA MET A 114 -1.53 12.46 3.62
C MET A 114 -1.58 13.92 4.09
N ASN A 115 -1.57 14.09 5.42
CA ASN A 115 -1.55 15.39 6.06
C ASN A 115 -0.11 15.80 6.39
N SER A 116 0.43 16.78 5.66
CA SER A 116 1.80 17.30 5.86
C SER A 116 2.03 17.91 7.26
N ASN A 117 0.96 18.28 7.97
CA ASN A 117 1.07 18.86 9.31
C ASN A 117 1.25 17.79 10.41
N ARG A 118 1.17 16.50 10.07
CA ARG A 118 1.44 15.41 11.01
C ARG A 118 2.95 15.20 11.11
N SER A 119 3.49 15.12 12.31
CA SER A 119 4.92 14.88 12.56
C SER A 119 5.46 13.66 11.81
N ALA A 120 4.74 12.54 11.84
CA ALA A 120 5.10 11.32 11.12
C ALA A 120 5.12 11.48 9.59
N VAL A 121 4.36 12.42 9.03
CA VAL A 121 4.35 12.72 7.58
C VAL A 121 5.38 13.80 7.24
N ALA A 122 5.66 14.71 8.18
CA ALA A 122 6.61 15.80 8.00
C ALA A 122 8.06 15.32 7.77
N ALA A 123 8.38 14.06 8.11
CA ALA A 123 9.65 13.43 7.78
C ALA A 123 9.84 13.20 6.26
N TYR A 124 8.74 13.14 5.48
CA TYR A 124 8.71 12.78 4.06
C TYR A 124 8.39 13.98 3.16
N LYS A 125 9.12 15.10 3.33
CA LYS A 125 8.96 16.30 2.48
C LYS A 125 9.65 16.13 1.13
N ASP A 126 10.82 15.52 1.15
CA ASP A 126 11.70 15.37 -0.02
C ASP A 126 11.29 14.17 -0.87
N ASN A 127 11.65 14.20 -2.14
CA ASN A 127 11.29 13.15 -3.09
C ASN A 127 12.02 11.84 -2.75
N GLU A 128 13.29 11.95 -2.37
CA GLU A 128 14.20 10.84 -2.10
C GLU A 128 13.66 9.97 -0.96
N ARG A 129 13.23 10.60 0.14
CA ARG A 129 12.62 9.88 1.28
C ARG A 129 11.28 9.24 0.94
N LEU A 130 10.49 9.85 0.04
CA LEU A 130 9.24 9.25 -0.43
C LEU A 130 9.50 8.06 -1.34
N ASP A 131 10.54 8.12 -2.15
CA ASP A 131 10.96 7.02 -3.03
C ASP A 131 11.50 5.86 -2.19
N GLU A 132 12.32 6.13 -1.17
CA GLU A 132 12.76 5.14 -0.17
C GLU A 132 11.57 4.46 0.52
N LEU A 133 10.59 5.24 1.00
CA LEU A 133 9.36 4.70 1.58
C LEU A 133 8.56 3.86 0.58
N ALA A 134 8.47 4.28 -0.68
CA ALA A 134 7.77 3.54 -1.72
C ALA A 134 8.42 2.16 -1.94
N LEU A 135 9.75 2.12 -2.02
CA LEU A 135 10.53 0.91 -2.25
C LEU A 135 10.49 -0.04 -1.04
N ASP A 136 10.60 0.49 0.18
CA ASP A 136 10.45 -0.30 1.40
C ASP A 136 9.05 -0.96 1.46
N LEU A 137 8.00 -0.18 1.22
CA LEU A 137 6.63 -0.71 1.17
C LEU A 137 6.43 -1.69 0.01
N LEU A 138 7.11 -1.53 -1.12
CA LEU A 138 7.08 -2.48 -2.23
C LEU A 138 7.70 -3.82 -1.81
N GLY A 139 8.81 -3.79 -1.08
CA GLY A 139 9.42 -4.95 -0.44
C GLY A 139 8.48 -5.63 0.54
N GLN A 140 7.80 -4.86 1.40
CA GLN A 140 6.78 -5.40 2.32
C GLN A 140 5.62 -6.06 1.59
N VAL A 141 5.15 -5.47 0.49
CA VAL A 141 4.07 -6.01 -0.34
C VAL A 141 4.44 -7.37 -0.97
N LEU A 142 5.71 -7.64 -1.23
CA LEU A 142 6.16 -8.95 -1.74
C LEU A 142 5.78 -10.08 -0.77
N PHE A 143 5.87 -9.87 0.55
CA PHE A 143 5.53 -10.89 1.54
C PHE A 143 4.03 -11.27 1.53
N CYS A 144 3.18 -10.34 1.07
CA CYS A 144 1.74 -10.53 0.91
C CYS A 144 1.37 -11.41 -0.30
N THR A 145 2.30 -11.67 -1.22
CA THR A 145 2.05 -12.46 -2.45
C THR A 145 1.96 -13.98 -2.22
N GLY A 146 2.50 -14.49 -1.11
CA GLY A 146 2.51 -15.92 -0.81
C GLY A 146 1.15 -16.47 -0.34
N THR A 147 1.03 -17.81 -0.30
CA THR A 147 -0.16 -18.52 0.21
C THR A 147 -0.46 -18.16 1.68
N ALA A 148 0.57 -18.01 2.51
CA ALA A 148 0.47 -17.53 3.88
C ALA A 148 0.53 -15.99 4.00
N GLY A 149 0.43 -15.24 2.90
CA GLY A 149 0.58 -13.79 2.86
C GLY A 149 -0.42 -13.05 3.75
N ILE A 150 -1.68 -13.52 3.81
CA ILE A 150 -2.72 -12.94 4.66
C ILE A 150 -2.35 -13.07 6.15
N HIS A 151 -1.90 -14.26 6.58
CA HIS A 151 -1.51 -14.50 7.97
C HIS A 151 -0.28 -13.67 8.35
N ARG A 152 0.75 -13.66 7.50
CA ARG A 152 1.97 -12.87 7.75
C ARG A 152 1.67 -11.38 7.83
N PHE A 153 0.88 -10.85 6.89
CA PHE A 153 0.51 -9.44 6.92
C PHE A 153 -0.38 -9.12 8.12
N TRP A 154 -1.29 -10.01 8.50
CA TRP A 154 -2.10 -9.82 9.71
C TRP A 154 -1.24 -9.78 10.97
N SER A 155 -0.31 -10.72 11.14
CA SER A 155 0.60 -10.74 12.30
C SER A 155 1.51 -9.51 12.35
N SER A 156 2.06 -9.08 11.21
CA SER A 156 2.98 -7.94 11.18
C SER A 156 2.33 -6.62 11.58
N LEU A 157 1.00 -6.51 11.58
CA LEU A 157 0.29 -5.33 12.07
C LEU A 157 0.39 -5.17 13.60
N PHE A 158 0.67 -6.26 14.32
CA PHE A 158 0.73 -6.29 15.80
C PHE A 158 2.14 -6.49 16.34
N ASP A 159 3.11 -6.92 15.51
CA ASP A 159 4.50 -7.16 15.92
C ASP A 159 5.23 -5.90 16.43
N GLY A 160 4.66 -4.69 16.22
CA GLY A 160 5.18 -3.43 16.77
C GLY A 160 4.48 -2.90 18.02
N GLU A 161 3.42 -3.56 18.52
CA GLU A 161 2.66 -3.14 19.72
C GLU A 161 3.15 -3.81 21.02
N VAL A 162 4.14 -4.69 20.94
CA VAL A 162 4.78 -5.35 22.11
C VAL A 162 6.23 -4.86 22.24
N ALA A 163 6.40 -3.65 22.75
CA ALA A 163 7.69 -3.12 23.22
C ALA A 163 7.46 -2.23 24.46
#